data_AF-Q8K2P7-F1
#
_entry.id   AF-Q8K2P7-F1
#
_cell.length_a   1.000
_cell.length_b   1.000
_cell.length_c   1.000
_cell.angle_alpha   90.00
_cell.angle_beta   90.00
_cell.angle_gamma   90.00
#
_symmetry.space_group_name_H-M   'P 1'
#
loop_
_entity.id
_entity.type
_entity.pdbx_description
1 polymer ?
#
loop_
_entity_poly.entity_id
_entity_poly.type
_entity_poly.pdbx_seq_one_letter_code
_entity_poly.pdbx_strand_id
1 'polypeptide(L)'
;MMHFKSGLELTELQNMTVPEDDNVSNDSNDFTEVENGQINSKFISDRESRRSLTNSHLEKRKCDEYIPGTTSLGMSVFNLSNAIMGSGILGLAFALANTGILLFLILLTSVTLLSIYSINLLLICSKETGCMVYEKLGEQVFGTTGKLVIFGATSLQNTGAMLSYLFIVKNELPSAIKSLMGEEDAFSAWYVDGRVLVVMVTFGIILPLCLLKNLGYLGYTSGFSLSCMMFFLIVVIYKKFQTPCMSVEQNSTVSANVTDACTPKYVTFNSKTVYALPTIAFAFVCHPSVLPIYSELKDRSQKKMQMVSNISFFAMFVMYFLTAIFGYLTFYEKVQSDLLHKYQSTGDILILTVRLAVIVAVILTVPVLFFTVRSSLFELAKKTKFHLCRHVLVTIILLIIINLLVIFIPSMKDIFGVVGVTSANMLIFILPSSLYLKITNQDGDKGTQRIWAALFLGLGVLFSLISIPLVIYDWACSSGTDEGH
;
A
#
# COMPACT_ATOMS: atom_id res chain seq x y z
N MET A 1 26.34 33.39 -6.58
CA MET A 1 26.24 33.30 -8.06
C MET A 1 25.14 32.27 -8.32
N MET A 2 24.14 32.61 -9.14
CA MET A 2 22.73 32.12 -9.15
C MET A 2 21.80 32.76 -8.10
N HIS A 3 21.25 33.91 -8.51
CA HIS A 3 20.04 34.56 -7.99
C HIS A 3 18.85 33.99 -8.80
N PHE A 4 17.82 33.43 -8.16
CA PHE A 4 16.51 33.25 -8.80
C PHE A 4 15.44 33.81 -7.88
N LYS A 5 14.80 34.89 -8.35
CA LYS A 5 13.72 35.65 -7.73
C LYS A 5 12.59 35.65 -8.75
N SER A 6 11.49 34.96 -8.46
CA SER A 6 10.18 35.07 -9.13
C SER A 6 9.14 34.43 -8.19
N GLY A 7 8.12 35.09 -7.65
CA GLY A 7 7.40 36.26 -8.16
C GLY A 7 6.37 35.86 -9.20
N LEU A 8 5.15 36.39 -9.05
CA LEU A 8 3.91 36.26 -9.85
C LEU A 8 2.98 35.13 -9.42
N GLU A 9 1.90 35.40 -8.69
CA GLU A 9 0.66 36.11 -9.10
C GLU A 9 -0.04 35.42 -10.28
N LEU A 10 -1.30 35.02 -10.09
CA LEU A 10 -2.40 35.57 -10.87
C LEU A 10 -3.74 35.22 -10.22
N THR A 11 -4.32 36.23 -9.60
CA THR A 11 -5.76 36.33 -9.30
C THR A 11 -6.42 36.96 -10.52
N GLU A 12 -6.42 36.32 -11.69
CA GLU A 12 -7.18 36.78 -12.86
C GLU A 12 -7.51 35.59 -13.76
N LEU A 13 -8.78 35.24 -13.86
CA LEU A 13 -9.44 34.67 -15.06
C LEU A 13 -10.95 34.73 -14.82
N GLN A 14 -11.44 35.96 -14.75
CA GLN A 14 -12.83 36.31 -15.02
C GLN A 14 -12.80 36.88 -16.46
N ASN A 15 -13.61 36.33 -17.36
CA ASN A 15 -13.68 36.51 -18.82
C ASN A 15 -12.81 35.56 -19.66
N MET A 16 -13.42 34.47 -20.13
CA MET A 16 -13.30 34.06 -21.53
C MET A 16 -14.64 33.46 -22.00
N THR A 17 -15.26 34.19 -22.93
CA THR A 17 -16.44 33.89 -23.73
C THR A 17 -16.20 32.71 -24.67
N VAL A 18 -17.18 31.81 -24.77
CA VAL A 18 -17.24 30.72 -25.77
C VAL A 18 -17.79 31.29 -27.08
N PRO A 19 -17.22 30.97 -28.26
CA PRO A 19 -17.82 31.32 -29.55
C PRO A 19 -18.92 30.30 -29.93
N GLU A 20 -20.06 30.81 -30.42
CA GLU A 20 -21.04 30.07 -31.22
C GLU A 20 -20.47 29.78 -32.60
N ASP A 21 -20.70 28.59 -33.14
CA ASP A 21 -20.59 28.29 -34.57
C ASP A 21 -21.80 27.45 -35.03
N ASP A 22 -22.28 27.85 -36.20
CA ASP A 22 -23.60 27.67 -36.79
C ASP A 22 -23.90 26.31 -37.43
N ASN A 23 -25.20 25.99 -37.48
CA ASN A 23 -26.02 25.38 -38.54
C ASN A 23 -25.44 24.31 -39.50
N VAL A 24 -26.21 23.23 -39.73
CA VAL A 24 -26.79 22.86 -41.05
C VAL A 24 -27.90 21.79 -40.88
N SER A 25 -28.85 21.88 -41.80
CA SER A 25 -30.24 21.43 -41.96
C SER A 25 -30.58 19.94 -42.17
N ASN A 26 -31.88 19.67 -41.94
CA ASN A 26 -32.73 18.54 -42.34
C ASN A 26 -32.42 17.87 -43.70
N ASP A 27 -32.69 16.56 -43.78
CA ASP A 27 -33.63 16.02 -44.80
C ASP A 27 -34.21 14.65 -44.40
N SER A 28 -35.50 14.53 -44.65
CA SER A 28 -36.40 13.38 -44.44
C SER A 28 -36.27 12.33 -45.56
N ASN A 29 -36.45 11.04 -45.22
CA ASN A 29 -37.08 10.08 -46.13
C ASN A 29 -37.67 8.87 -45.38
N ASP A 30 -38.89 8.57 -45.79
CA ASP A 30 -39.84 7.55 -45.35
C ASP A 30 -39.54 6.21 -46.02
N PHE A 31 -39.58 5.09 -45.29
CA PHE A 31 -39.77 3.74 -45.86
C PHE A 31 -40.36 2.80 -44.78
N THR A 32 -41.61 2.45 -45.00
CA THR A 32 -42.35 1.33 -44.40
C THR A 32 -41.76 -0.01 -44.82
N GLU A 33 -41.36 -0.88 -43.86
CA GLU A 33 -41.41 -2.33 -44.05
C GLU A 33 -41.26 -3.14 -42.72
N VAL A 34 -42.23 -4.02 -42.50
CA VAL A 34 -42.23 -5.28 -41.73
C VAL A 34 -42.35 -5.24 -40.18
N GLU A 35 -43.56 -5.59 -39.76
CA GLU A 35 -44.17 -5.70 -38.41
C GLU A 35 -43.52 -6.72 -37.44
N ASN A 36 -42.36 -7.30 -37.77
CA ASN A 36 -41.57 -8.14 -36.83
C ASN A 36 -40.28 -7.44 -36.34
N GLY A 37 -39.97 -6.25 -36.85
CA GLY A 37 -38.84 -5.41 -36.41
C GLY A 37 -39.14 -4.52 -35.20
N GLN A 38 -40.41 -4.32 -34.83
CA GLN A 38 -40.80 -3.38 -33.78
C GLN A 38 -40.36 -3.79 -32.36
N ILE A 39 -40.34 -5.10 -32.04
CA ILE A 39 -39.89 -5.57 -30.72
C ILE A 39 -38.37 -5.37 -30.57
N ASN A 40 -37.59 -5.69 -31.60
CA ASN A 40 -36.13 -5.49 -31.59
C ASN A 40 -35.75 -4.01 -31.63
N SER A 41 -36.43 -3.21 -32.45
CA SER A 41 -36.21 -1.75 -32.52
C SER A 41 -36.51 -1.07 -31.18
N LYS A 42 -37.61 -1.45 -30.52
CA LYS A 42 -37.96 -0.92 -29.20
C LYS A 42 -36.92 -1.31 -28.14
N PHE A 43 -36.47 -2.57 -28.12
CA PHE A 43 -35.41 -3.04 -27.22
C PHE A 43 -34.05 -2.34 -27.45
N ILE A 44 -33.68 -2.09 -28.72
CA ILE A 44 -32.45 -1.37 -29.06
C ILE A 44 -32.56 0.10 -28.63
N SER A 45 -33.69 0.76 -28.93
CA SER A 45 -33.93 2.15 -28.53
C SER A 45 -33.95 2.35 -27.01
N ASP A 46 -34.53 1.41 -26.26
CA ASP A 46 -34.54 1.44 -24.79
C ASP A 46 -33.12 1.25 -24.22
N ARG A 47 -32.31 0.40 -24.86
CA ARG A 47 -30.92 0.15 -24.46
C ARG A 47 -30.02 1.34 -24.75
N GLU A 48 -30.18 1.98 -25.90
CA GLU A 48 -29.47 3.21 -26.27
C GLU A 48 -29.91 4.39 -25.41
N SER A 49 -31.20 4.53 -25.13
CA SER A 49 -31.73 5.55 -24.22
C SER A 49 -31.18 5.37 -22.80
N ARG A 50 -31.12 4.15 -22.26
CA ARG A 50 -30.49 3.89 -20.94
C ARG A 50 -28.98 4.16 -20.94
N ARG A 51 -28.26 3.80 -22.00
CA ARG A 51 -26.83 4.12 -22.17
C ARG A 51 -26.63 5.64 -22.24
N SER A 52 -27.45 6.35 -23.01
CA SER A 52 -27.45 7.82 -23.10
C SER A 52 -27.78 8.48 -21.76
N LEU A 53 -28.77 7.98 -21.02
CA LEU A 53 -29.12 8.50 -19.70
C LEU A 53 -28.01 8.26 -18.67
N THR A 54 -27.32 7.13 -18.77
CA THR A 54 -26.24 6.77 -17.84
C THR A 54 -24.95 7.51 -18.18
N ASN A 55 -24.64 7.65 -19.47
CA ASN A 55 -23.53 8.48 -19.94
C ASN A 55 -23.78 9.95 -19.60
N SER A 56 -25.00 10.47 -19.78
CA SER A 56 -25.33 11.85 -19.41
C SER A 56 -25.32 12.06 -17.89
N HIS A 57 -25.72 11.07 -17.08
CA HIS A 57 -25.56 11.11 -15.63
C HIS A 57 -24.09 11.02 -15.18
N LEU A 58 -23.23 10.31 -15.91
CA LEU A 58 -21.80 10.24 -15.63
C LEU A 58 -21.05 11.49 -16.12
N GLU A 59 -21.36 12.00 -17.30
CA GLU A 59 -20.77 13.22 -17.87
C GLU A 59 -21.08 14.44 -17.03
N LYS A 60 -22.31 14.55 -16.51
CA LYS A 60 -22.68 15.60 -15.53
C LYS A 60 -21.97 15.46 -14.18
N ARG A 61 -21.18 14.40 -13.96
CA ARG A 61 -20.49 14.10 -12.69
C ARG A 61 -18.99 13.84 -12.87
N LYS A 62 -18.31 14.46 -13.84
CA LYS A 62 -16.83 14.44 -13.84
C LYS A 62 -16.33 15.11 -12.55
N CYS A 63 -15.68 14.32 -11.69
CA CYS A 63 -15.28 14.70 -10.33
C CYS A 63 -14.30 15.89 -10.27
N ASP A 64 -13.30 15.90 -11.16
CA ASP A 64 -12.15 16.78 -11.04
C ASP A 64 -11.86 17.47 -12.40
N GLU A 65 -11.62 18.77 -12.36
CA GLU A 65 -11.12 19.52 -13.51
C GLU A 65 -9.72 19.00 -13.89
N TYR A 66 -9.43 18.91 -15.19
CA TYR A 66 -8.15 18.37 -15.64
C TYR A 66 -7.01 19.37 -15.36
N ILE A 67 -6.28 19.15 -14.28
CA ILE A 67 -5.01 19.83 -14.01
C ILE A 67 -3.88 18.98 -14.62
N PRO A 68 -3.03 19.53 -15.51
CA PRO A 68 -1.92 18.79 -16.07
C PRO A 68 -0.87 18.49 -15.00
N GLY A 69 -0.65 17.20 -14.74
CA GLY A 69 0.42 16.73 -13.86
C GLY A 69 1.82 17.05 -14.44
N THR A 70 2.80 17.26 -13.56
CA THR A 70 4.17 17.62 -13.95
C THR A 70 5.19 16.50 -13.71
N THR A 71 4.78 15.40 -13.09
CA THR A 71 5.67 14.31 -12.66
C THR A 71 6.05 13.40 -13.82
N SER A 72 7.36 13.18 -14.03
CA SER A 72 7.84 12.26 -15.07
C SER A 72 7.51 10.79 -14.77
N LEU A 73 7.47 9.94 -15.80
CA LEU A 73 7.20 8.50 -15.66
C LEU A 73 8.14 7.81 -14.64
N GLY A 74 9.44 8.11 -14.68
CA GLY A 74 10.42 7.53 -13.76
C GLY A 74 10.19 7.95 -12.31
N MET A 75 9.85 9.22 -12.07
CA MET A 75 9.48 9.69 -10.73
C MET A 75 8.19 9.03 -10.23
N SER A 76 7.20 8.81 -11.12
CA SER A 76 5.98 8.08 -10.76
C SER A 76 6.28 6.61 -10.42
N VAL A 77 7.23 5.95 -11.10
CA VAL A 77 7.70 4.61 -10.73
C VAL A 77 8.34 4.62 -9.35
N PHE A 78 9.19 5.59 -9.02
CA PHE A 78 9.78 5.68 -7.68
C PHE A 78 8.74 5.95 -6.59
N ASN A 79 7.78 6.84 -6.84
CA ASN A 79 6.70 7.11 -5.89
C ASN A 79 5.83 5.87 -5.64
N LEU A 80 5.42 5.17 -6.71
CA LEU A 80 4.59 3.99 -6.58
C LEU A 80 5.37 2.83 -5.96
N SER A 81 6.63 2.66 -6.34
CA SER A 81 7.54 1.67 -5.75
C SER A 81 7.75 1.93 -4.26
N ASN A 82 7.96 3.17 -3.83
CA ASN A 82 8.12 3.50 -2.41
C ASN A 82 6.81 3.25 -1.62
N ALA A 83 5.65 3.48 -2.24
CA ALA A 83 4.35 3.14 -1.65
C ALA A 83 4.15 1.62 -1.48
N ILE A 84 4.65 0.80 -2.42
CA ILE A 84 4.61 -0.66 -2.31
C ILE A 84 5.65 -1.15 -1.29
N MET A 85 6.93 -0.81 -1.49
CA MET A 85 8.10 -1.39 -0.80
C MET A 85 7.98 -1.42 0.72
N GLY A 86 7.74 -0.23 1.29
CA GLY A 86 7.56 0.05 2.70
C GLY A 86 8.22 -0.90 3.71
N SER A 87 7.46 -1.22 4.76
CA SER A 87 7.85 -2.13 5.84
C SER A 87 7.51 -3.58 5.51
N GLY A 88 6.70 -3.79 4.46
CA GLY A 88 6.26 -5.12 4.02
C GLY A 88 7.45 -6.04 3.75
N ILE A 89 8.53 -5.49 3.17
CA ILE A 89 9.77 -6.23 2.90
C ILE A 89 10.35 -6.96 4.12
N LEU A 90 10.22 -6.38 5.33
CA LEU A 90 10.78 -6.94 6.56
C LEU A 90 9.97 -8.14 7.07
N GLY A 91 8.66 -8.18 6.79
CA GLY A 91 7.78 -9.29 7.16
C GLY A 91 7.83 -10.48 6.19
N LEU A 92 8.35 -10.30 4.98
CA LEU A 92 8.29 -11.33 3.95
C LEU A 92 9.23 -12.53 4.19
N ALA A 93 10.37 -12.33 4.84
CA ALA A 93 11.23 -13.45 5.24
C ALA A 93 10.51 -14.36 6.27
N PHE A 94 9.75 -13.76 7.20
CA PHE A 94 8.91 -14.49 8.13
C PHE A 94 7.77 -15.24 7.41
N ALA A 95 7.12 -14.62 6.43
CA ALA A 95 6.11 -15.30 5.61
C ALA A 95 6.70 -16.50 4.86
N LEU A 96 7.90 -16.37 4.28
CA LEU A 96 8.60 -17.46 3.59
C LEU A 96 8.97 -18.58 4.57
N ALA A 97 9.51 -18.26 5.75
CA ALA A 97 9.87 -19.24 6.76
C ALA A 97 8.68 -20.13 7.21
N ASN A 98 7.46 -19.59 7.19
CA ASN A 98 6.25 -20.30 7.60
C ASN A 98 5.44 -20.93 6.46
N THR A 99 5.82 -20.72 5.20
CA THR A 99 5.17 -21.33 4.01
C THR A 99 6.08 -22.29 3.28
N GLY A 100 7.39 -22.10 3.37
CA GLY A 100 8.38 -22.75 2.52
C GLY A 100 8.54 -22.04 1.18
N ILE A 101 9.66 -22.29 0.50
CA ILE A 101 10.09 -21.55 -0.69
C ILE A 101 9.07 -21.65 -1.84
N LEU A 102 8.56 -22.85 -2.12
CA LEU A 102 7.67 -23.09 -3.26
C LEU A 102 6.30 -22.43 -3.05
N LEU A 103 5.71 -22.65 -1.88
CA LEU A 103 4.42 -22.06 -1.54
C LEU A 103 4.52 -20.53 -1.46
N PHE A 104 5.60 -19.99 -0.86
CA PHE A 104 5.84 -18.56 -0.84
C PHE A 104 5.93 -17.96 -2.23
N LEU A 105 6.67 -18.58 -3.16
CA LEU A 105 6.82 -18.10 -4.53
C LEU A 105 5.48 -18.09 -5.28
N ILE A 106 4.66 -19.13 -5.10
CA ILE A 106 3.31 -19.21 -5.68
C ILE A 106 2.43 -18.10 -5.12
N LEU A 107 2.41 -17.90 -3.79
CA LEU A 107 1.61 -16.86 -3.14
C LEU A 107 2.07 -15.45 -3.56
N LEU A 108 3.37 -15.19 -3.55
CA LEU A 108 3.97 -13.91 -3.94
C LEU A 108 3.61 -13.57 -5.39
N THR A 109 3.77 -14.53 -6.31
CA THR A 109 3.43 -14.36 -7.74
C THR A 109 1.93 -14.12 -7.90
N SER A 110 1.09 -14.91 -7.23
CA SER A 110 -0.37 -14.79 -7.30
C SER A 110 -0.82 -13.40 -6.83
N VAL A 111 -0.41 -12.97 -5.64
CA VAL A 111 -0.79 -11.65 -5.10
C VAL A 111 -0.27 -10.51 -5.98
N THR A 112 0.93 -10.64 -6.54
CA THR A 112 1.47 -9.64 -7.48
C THR A 112 0.58 -9.49 -8.72
N LEU A 113 0.24 -10.60 -9.38
CA LEU A 113 -0.61 -10.61 -10.58
C LEU A 113 -2.02 -10.08 -10.28
N LEU A 114 -2.60 -10.52 -9.16
CA LEU A 114 -3.91 -10.07 -8.68
C LEU A 114 -3.92 -8.57 -8.36
N SER A 115 -2.83 -8.06 -7.78
CA SER A 115 -2.67 -6.62 -7.49
C SER A 115 -2.55 -5.80 -8.78
N ILE A 116 -1.76 -6.25 -9.76
CA ILE A 116 -1.67 -5.59 -11.08
C ILE A 116 -3.04 -5.54 -11.77
N TYR A 117 -3.77 -6.66 -11.76
CA TYR A 117 -5.13 -6.74 -12.33
C TYR A 117 -6.09 -5.77 -11.63
N SER A 118 -6.05 -5.76 -10.30
CA SER A 118 -6.84 -4.86 -9.47
C SER A 118 -6.57 -3.38 -9.76
N ILE A 119 -5.31 -3.00 -9.94
CA ILE A 119 -4.94 -1.64 -10.33
C ILE A 119 -5.49 -1.31 -11.73
N ASN A 120 -5.43 -2.23 -12.68
CA ASN A 120 -6.04 -2.01 -14.00
C ASN A 120 -7.56 -1.76 -13.90
N LEU A 121 -8.28 -2.53 -13.07
CA LEU A 121 -9.71 -2.28 -12.82
C LEU A 121 -9.94 -0.87 -12.26
N LEU A 122 -9.15 -0.47 -11.27
CA LEU A 122 -9.25 0.84 -10.63
C LEU A 122 -8.96 1.99 -11.62
N LEU A 123 -7.96 1.83 -12.50
CA LEU A 123 -7.63 2.80 -13.54
C LEU A 123 -8.74 2.92 -14.60
N ILE A 124 -9.40 1.81 -14.95
CA ILE A 124 -10.59 1.84 -15.83
C ILE A 124 -11.71 2.63 -15.14
N CYS A 125 -12.02 2.34 -13.88
CA CYS A 125 -13.05 3.05 -13.12
C CYS A 125 -12.77 4.56 -13.04
N SER A 126 -11.52 4.95 -12.79
CA SER A 126 -11.09 6.36 -12.76
C SER A 126 -11.22 7.03 -14.13
N LYS A 127 -10.90 6.31 -15.22
CA LYS A 127 -11.06 6.85 -16.58
C LYS A 127 -12.52 7.11 -16.94
N GLU A 128 -13.43 6.17 -16.61
CA GLU A 128 -14.86 6.31 -16.93
C GLU A 128 -15.52 7.43 -16.10
N THR A 129 -15.18 7.55 -14.81
CA THR A 129 -15.79 8.53 -13.90
C THR A 129 -15.11 9.90 -13.90
N GLY A 130 -13.84 9.96 -14.30
CA GLY A 130 -12.99 11.15 -14.20
C GLY A 130 -12.48 11.46 -12.79
N CYS A 131 -12.77 10.65 -11.77
CA CYS A 131 -12.30 10.88 -10.40
C CYS A 131 -10.86 10.41 -10.22
N MET A 132 -10.03 11.27 -9.63
CA MET A 132 -8.64 10.96 -9.27
C MET A 132 -8.44 10.74 -7.76
N VAL A 133 -9.51 10.83 -6.98
CA VAL A 133 -9.52 10.54 -5.55
C VAL A 133 -10.37 9.29 -5.30
N TYR A 134 -9.82 8.31 -4.59
CA TYR A 134 -10.44 6.99 -4.44
C TYR A 134 -11.78 7.07 -3.68
N GLU A 135 -11.87 7.93 -2.67
CA GLU A 135 -13.08 8.17 -1.89
C GLU A 135 -14.17 8.85 -2.70
N LYS A 136 -13.80 9.81 -3.57
CA LYS A 136 -14.75 10.46 -4.51
C LYS A 136 -15.28 9.46 -5.54
N LEU A 137 -14.42 8.56 -6.04
CA LEU A 137 -14.82 7.47 -6.92
C LEU A 137 -15.87 6.57 -6.23
N GLY A 138 -15.66 6.22 -4.95
CA GLY A 138 -16.65 5.50 -4.15
C GLY A 138 -17.95 6.28 -3.94
N GLU A 139 -17.84 7.58 -3.65
CA GLU A 139 -18.99 8.49 -3.49
C GLU A 139 -19.85 8.55 -4.75
N GLN A 140 -19.23 8.63 -5.93
CA GLN A 140 -19.97 8.70 -7.20
C GLN A 140 -20.70 7.39 -7.52
N VAL A 141 -20.10 6.23 -7.21
CA VAL A 141 -20.61 4.90 -7.61
C VAL A 141 -21.58 4.30 -6.58
N PHE A 142 -21.28 4.45 -5.29
CA PHE A 142 -22.04 3.85 -4.18
C PHE A 142 -22.64 4.89 -3.22
N GLY A 143 -22.53 6.18 -3.51
CA GLY A 143 -22.99 7.24 -2.63
C GLY A 143 -22.11 7.38 -1.37
N THR A 144 -22.65 8.05 -0.36
CA THR A 144 -21.96 8.32 0.91
C THR A 144 -21.44 7.04 1.58
N THR A 145 -22.16 5.91 1.46
CA THR A 145 -21.72 4.62 1.99
C THR A 145 -20.42 4.16 1.33
N GLY A 146 -20.31 4.28 0.00
CA GLY A 146 -19.09 3.98 -0.73
C GLY A 146 -17.92 4.85 -0.29
N LYS A 147 -18.17 6.15 -0.12
CA LYS A 147 -17.17 7.09 0.41
C LYS A 147 -16.62 6.64 1.75
N LEU A 148 -17.50 6.32 2.71
CA LEU A 148 -17.12 5.94 4.07
C LEU A 148 -16.35 4.62 4.09
N VAL A 149 -16.78 3.64 3.29
CA VAL A 149 -16.17 2.32 3.18
C VAL A 149 -14.76 2.41 2.60
N ILE A 150 -14.55 3.17 1.51
CA ILE A 150 -13.21 3.40 0.95
C ILE A 150 -12.35 4.21 1.91
N PHE A 151 -12.89 5.27 2.52
CA PHE A 151 -12.19 6.05 3.54
C PHE A 151 -11.70 5.18 4.71
N GLY A 152 -12.56 4.29 5.21
CA GLY A 152 -12.20 3.39 6.31
C GLY A 152 -11.08 2.43 5.92
N ALA A 153 -11.15 1.81 4.75
CA ALA A 153 -10.12 0.88 4.29
C ALA A 153 -8.78 1.56 4.00
N THR A 154 -8.79 2.70 3.30
CA THR A 154 -7.57 3.47 3.00
C THR A 154 -6.94 4.02 4.28
N SER A 155 -7.74 4.53 5.22
CA SER A 155 -7.26 5.02 6.51
C SER A 155 -6.66 3.91 7.36
N LEU A 156 -7.32 2.75 7.44
CA LEU A 156 -6.82 1.59 8.17
C LEU A 156 -5.51 1.07 7.56
N GLN A 157 -5.43 0.97 6.23
CA GLN A 157 -4.21 0.54 5.54
C GLN A 157 -3.03 1.47 5.80
N ASN A 158 -3.21 2.77 5.57
CA ASN A 158 -2.15 3.75 5.74
C ASN A 158 -1.75 3.88 7.21
N THR A 159 -2.71 3.78 8.15
CA THR A 159 -2.43 3.72 9.59
C THR A 159 -1.61 2.48 9.93
N GLY A 160 -1.99 1.30 9.42
CA GLY A 160 -1.22 0.06 9.60
C GLY A 160 0.22 0.16 9.11
N ALA A 161 0.42 0.78 7.94
CA ALA A 161 1.76 1.04 7.42
C ALA A 161 2.54 2.03 8.28
N MET A 162 1.94 3.12 8.75
CA MET A 162 2.61 4.02 9.71
C MET A 162 2.95 3.31 11.04
N LEU A 163 2.05 2.47 11.56
CA LEU A 163 2.31 1.68 12.77
C LEU A 163 3.51 0.75 12.58
N SER A 164 3.60 0.07 11.43
CA SER A 164 4.74 -0.81 11.14
C SER A 164 6.07 -0.05 11.03
N TYR A 165 6.07 1.17 10.48
CA TYR A 165 7.25 2.03 10.46
C TYR A 165 7.68 2.50 11.85
N LEU A 166 6.72 2.98 12.63
CA LEU A 166 7.01 3.39 14.00
C LEU A 166 7.41 2.21 14.89
N PHE A 167 6.95 1.00 14.58
CA PHE A 167 7.35 -0.23 15.28
C PHE A 167 8.84 -0.54 15.03
N ILE A 168 9.30 -0.39 13.79
CA ILE A 168 10.73 -0.48 13.44
C ILE A 168 11.51 0.57 14.22
N VAL A 169 11.07 1.83 14.25
CA VAL A 169 11.73 2.88 15.04
C VAL A 169 11.76 2.52 16.54
N LYS A 170 10.65 2.01 17.10
CA LYS A 170 10.53 1.62 18.50
C LYS A 170 11.55 0.54 18.89
N ASN A 171 11.75 -0.47 18.06
CA ASN A 171 12.58 -1.63 18.42
C ASN A 171 14.03 -1.51 17.95
N GLU A 172 14.26 -0.90 16.80
CA GLU A 172 15.57 -0.93 16.14
C GLU A 172 16.43 0.28 16.49
N LEU A 173 15.82 1.46 16.69
CA LEU A 173 16.56 2.67 17.02
C LEU A 173 17.25 2.60 18.39
N PRO A 174 16.64 2.07 19.47
CA PRO A 174 17.34 1.91 20.75
C PRO A 174 18.60 1.07 20.62
N SER A 175 18.51 -0.04 19.90
CA SER A 175 19.62 -0.97 19.68
C SER A 175 20.73 -0.33 18.82
N ALA A 176 20.36 0.46 17.81
CA ALA A 176 21.32 1.24 17.03
C ALA A 176 22.04 2.30 17.89
N ILE A 177 21.33 2.98 18.79
CA ILE A 177 21.93 3.95 19.72
C ILE A 177 22.90 3.27 20.69
N LYS A 178 22.51 2.15 21.31
CA LYS A 178 23.41 1.36 22.19
C LYS A 178 24.69 0.96 21.47
N SER A 179 24.56 0.46 20.24
CA SER A 179 25.70 0.07 19.40
C SER A 179 26.61 1.26 19.04
N LEU A 180 26.06 2.47 18.85
CA LEU A 180 26.86 3.69 18.61
C LEU A 180 27.61 4.15 19.86
N MET A 181 26.99 3.98 21.03
CA MET A 181 27.57 4.39 22.31
C MET A 181 28.62 3.42 22.85
N GLY A 182 28.71 2.20 22.30
CA GLY A 182 29.63 1.17 22.77
C GLY A 182 29.28 0.62 24.15
N GLU A 183 28.06 0.85 24.63
CA GLU A 183 27.56 0.35 25.92
C GLU A 183 26.67 -0.87 25.67
N GLU A 184 27.25 -2.07 25.83
CA GLU A 184 26.60 -3.27 25.29
C GLU A 184 25.43 -3.79 26.14
N ASP A 185 25.43 -3.75 27.49
CA ASP A 185 24.37 -4.50 28.21
C ASP A 185 23.83 -3.91 29.53
N ALA A 186 24.33 -2.76 30.02
CA ALA A 186 24.01 -2.31 31.40
C ALA A 186 23.23 -0.98 31.53
N PHE A 187 22.96 -0.25 30.45
CA PHE A 187 22.30 1.06 30.53
C PHE A 187 20.79 0.97 30.26
N SER A 188 19.97 1.05 31.32
CA SER A 188 18.52 1.26 31.26
C SER A 188 18.17 2.75 31.25
N ALA A 189 18.85 3.55 30.46
CA ALA A 189 18.53 4.97 30.39
C ALA A 189 17.18 5.19 29.71
N TRP A 190 16.43 6.18 30.21
CA TRP A 190 15.12 6.55 29.71
C TRP A 190 15.12 6.93 28.22
N TYR A 191 16.24 7.46 27.70
CA TYR A 191 16.40 7.81 26.29
C TYR A 191 16.62 6.60 25.37
N VAL A 192 16.91 5.43 25.93
CA VAL A 192 17.05 4.16 25.21
C VAL A 192 15.78 3.30 25.35
N ASP A 193 14.76 3.77 26.07
CA ASP A 193 13.44 3.10 26.04
C ASP A 193 12.80 3.37 24.67
N GLY A 194 12.58 2.30 23.89
CA GLY A 194 11.94 2.37 22.58
C GLY A 194 10.61 3.11 22.57
N ARG A 195 9.85 3.05 23.67
CA ARG A 195 8.56 3.75 23.83
C ARG A 195 8.72 5.26 23.94
N VAL A 196 9.76 5.71 24.65
CA VAL A 196 10.07 7.14 24.76
C VAL A 196 10.68 7.64 23.46
N LEU A 197 11.57 6.83 22.88
CA LEU A 197 12.33 7.20 21.69
C LEU A 197 11.44 7.34 20.45
N VAL A 198 10.44 6.47 20.26
CA VAL A 198 9.48 6.60 19.15
C VAL A 198 8.65 7.90 19.26
N VAL A 199 8.30 8.31 20.49
CA VAL A 199 7.61 9.58 20.75
C VAL A 199 8.54 10.75 20.42
N MET A 200 9.78 10.71 20.90
CA MET A 200 10.78 11.75 20.62
C MET A 200 11.05 11.92 19.12
N VAL A 201 11.24 10.82 18.39
CA VAL A 201 11.41 10.86 16.93
C VAL A 201 10.15 11.37 16.24
N THR A 202 8.96 10.97 16.72
CA THR A 202 7.71 11.44 16.13
C THR A 202 7.57 12.96 16.27
N PHE A 203 7.73 13.50 17.47
CA PHE A 203 7.54 14.94 17.69
C PHE A 203 8.73 15.79 17.21
N GLY A 204 9.94 15.24 17.25
CA GLY A 204 11.16 15.95 16.85
C GLY A 204 11.44 15.95 15.34
N ILE A 205 11.09 14.88 14.63
CA ILE A 205 11.44 14.70 13.20
C ILE A 205 10.18 14.54 12.35
N ILE A 206 9.31 13.58 12.68
CA ILE A 206 8.16 13.23 11.82
C ILE A 206 7.13 14.37 11.80
N LEU A 207 6.82 14.99 12.94
CA LEU A 207 5.85 16.06 13.04
C LEU A 207 6.23 17.27 12.18
N PRO A 208 7.45 17.84 12.26
CA PRO A 208 7.88 18.89 11.33
C PRO A 208 7.73 18.50 9.87
N LEU A 209 8.09 17.26 9.50
CA LEU A 209 7.96 16.76 8.13
C LEU A 209 6.48 16.64 7.70
N CYS A 210 5.59 16.18 8.57
CA CYS A 210 4.15 16.06 8.31
C CYS A 210 3.44 17.43 8.20
N LEU A 211 3.99 18.48 8.80
CA LEU A 211 3.45 19.84 8.72
C LEU A 211 3.82 20.57 7.41
N LEU A 212 4.75 20.03 6.62
CA LEU A 212 5.07 20.59 5.31
C LEU A 212 3.86 20.48 4.37
N LYS A 213 3.47 21.62 3.79
CA LYS A 213 2.28 21.74 2.93
C LYS A 213 2.51 21.22 1.51
N ASN A 214 3.75 21.31 1.03
CA ASN A 214 4.11 21.01 -0.36
C ASN A 214 4.90 19.70 -0.42
N LEU A 215 4.26 18.62 -0.85
CA LEU A 215 4.92 17.34 -1.12
C LEU A 215 5.56 17.27 -2.51
N GLY A 216 5.75 18.41 -3.18
CA GLY A 216 6.43 18.46 -4.49
C GLY A 216 7.86 17.89 -4.49
N TYR A 217 8.47 17.73 -3.31
CA TYR A 217 9.80 17.11 -3.14
C TYR A 217 9.76 15.59 -2.95
N LEU A 218 8.58 14.99 -2.93
CA LEU A 218 8.41 13.61 -2.50
C LEU A 218 8.97 12.57 -3.47
N GLY A 219 9.10 12.92 -4.75
CA GLY A 219 9.82 12.12 -5.74
C GLY A 219 11.25 11.80 -5.30
N TYR A 220 11.96 12.83 -4.82
CA TYR A 220 13.37 12.70 -4.42
C TYR A 220 13.53 11.89 -3.13
N THR A 221 12.68 12.13 -2.13
CA THR A 221 12.71 11.36 -0.88
C THR A 221 12.34 9.89 -1.11
N SER A 222 11.43 9.62 -2.05
CA SER A 222 11.06 8.25 -2.43
C SER A 222 12.22 7.51 -3.12
N GLY A 223 12.94 8.17 -4.03
CA GLY A 223 14.14 7.60 -4.64
C GLY A 223 15.25 7.28 -3.63
N PHE A 224 15.45 8.16 -2.65
CA PHE A 224 16.40 7.92 -1.55
C PHE A 224 15.97 6.73 -0.68
N SER A 225 14.70 6.66 -0.28
CA SER A 225 14.14 5.54 0.50
C SER A 225 14.36 4.19 -0.20
N LEU A 226 14.06 4.11 -1.49
CA LEU A 226 14.28 2.90 -2.29
C LEU A 226 15.76 2.52 -2.38
N SER A 227 16.65 3.51 -2.47
CA SER A 227 18.12 3.27 -2.50
C SER A 227 18.61 2.66 -1.19
N CYS A 228 18.13 3.16 -0.04
CA CYS A 228 18.43 2.57 1.28
C CYS A 228 17.95 1.12 1.39
N MET A 229 16.78 0.82 0.85
CA MET A 229 16.25 -0.53 0.92
C MET A 229 16.92 -1.49 -0.08
N MET A 230 17.39 -0.99 -1.23
CA MET A 230 18.27 -1.76 -2.12
C MET A 230 19.60 -2.07 -1.44
N PHE A 231 20.16 -1.11 -0.68
CA PHE A 231 21.34 -1.34 0.13
C PHE A 231 21.10 -2.42 1.21
N PHE A 232 19.94 -2.40 1.87
CA PHE A 232 19.52 -3.48 2.78
C PHE A 232 19.51 -4.84 2.09
N LEU A 233 18.91 -4.95 0.90
CA LEU A 233 18.91 -6.20 0.12
C LEU A 233 20.34 -6.70 -0.17
N ILE A 234 21.24 -5.82 -0.62
CA ILE A 234 22.63 -6.18 -0.91
C ILE A 234 23.32 -6.75 0.34
N VAL A 235 23.12 -6.12 1.51
CA VAL A 235 23.72 -6.60 2.76
C VAL A 235 23.10 -7.91 3.23
N VAL A 236 21.78 -8.11 3.07
CA VAL A 236 21.12 -9.39 3.38
C VAL A 236 21.70 -10.52 2.53
N ILE A 237 21.92 -10.28 1.23
CA ILE A 237 22.58 -11.25 0.33
C ILE A 237 24.00 -11.52 0.80
N TYR A 238 24.79 -10.47 1.06
CA TYR A 238 26.17 -10.59 1.53
C TYR A 238 26.27 -11.39 2.84
N LYS A 239 25.39 -11.09 3.80
CA LYS A 239 25.36 -11.76 5.11
C LYS A 239 25.01 -13.23 5.02
N LYS A 240 24.15 -13.64 4.09
CA LYS A 240 23.87 -15.06 3.86
C LYS A 240 25.15 -15.85 3.54
N PHE A 241 26.08 -15.27 2.79
CA PHE A 241 27.33 -15.92 2.41
C PHE A 241 28.40 -15.84 3.50
N GLN A 242 28.30 -14.87 4.42
CA GLN A 242 29.22 -14.73 5.55
C GLN A 242 28.84 -15.62 6.74
N THR A 243 27.55 -15.79 7.03
CA THR A 243 27.07 -16.54 8.19
C THR A 243 27.00 -18.04 7.87
N PRO A 244 27.90 -18.89 8.40
CA PRO A 244 27.77 -20.33 8.27
C PRO A 244 26.52 -20.80 9.02
N CYS A 245 25.88 -21.87 8.54
CA CYS A 245 24.77 -22.44 9.30
C CYS A 245 25.32 -23.04 10.59
N MET A 246 25.00 -22.44 11.72
CA MET A 246 25.41 -22.93 13.03
C MET A 246 24.57 -24.16 13.36
N SER A 247 25.04 -25.34 12.96
CA SER A 247 24.57 -26.61 13.49
C SER A 247 24.77 -26.55 15.00
N VAL A 248 23.67 -26.68 15.75
CA VAL A 248 23.67 -26.72 17.22
C VAL A 248 24.76 -27.71 17.66
N GLU A 249 25.83 -27.22 18.30
CA GLU A 249 26.79 -28.08 18.99
C GLU A 249 26.00 -28.88 20.03
N GLN A 250 25.82 -30.17 19.76
CA GLN A 250 25.20 -31.14 20.65
C GLN A 250 26.08 -31.31 21.89
N ASN A 251 25.76 -30.60 22.97
CA ASN A 251 26.11 -31.01 24.33
C ASN A 251 25.03 -31.95 24.93
N SER A 252 24.33 -32.74 24.11
CA SER A 252 23.34 -33.70 24.61
C SER A 252 23.26 -34.92 23.70
N THR A 253 23.51 -36.08 24.32
CA THR A 253 23.58 -37.44 23.78
C THR A 253 22.22 -37.98 23.30
N VAL A 254 21.56 -37.30 22.37
CA VAL A 254 20.37 -37.82 21.68
C VAL A 254 20.49 -37.53 20.18
N SER A 255 20.96 -38.53 19.44
CA SER A 255 21.07 -38.54 17.97
C SER A 255 19.70 -38.73 17.30
N ALA A 256 18.81 -37.74 17.41
CA ALA A 256 17.54 -37.70 16.68
C ALA A 256 17.41 -36.39 15.89
N ASN A 257 17.36 -36.49 14.55
CA ASN A 257 16.96 -35.47 13.56
C ASN A 257 17.69 -34.10 13.54
N VAL A 258 19.00 -34.04 13.81
CA VAL A 258 19.75 -32.76 13.80
C VAL A 258 20.07 -32.25 12.37
N THR A 259 19.83 -33.05 11.32
CA THR A 259 20.08 -32.65 9.92
C THR A 259 19.12 -31.60 9.39
N ASP A 260 17.96 -31.38 10.02
CA ASP A 260 16.86 -30.61 9.41
C ASP A 260 16.92 -29.10 9.68
N ALA A 261 17.79 -28.61 10.57
CA ALA A 261 17.79 -27.21 10.97
C ALA A 261 18.33 -26.25 9.88
N CYS A 262 19.23 -26.75 9.03
CA CYS A 262 19.91 -25.98 7.97
C CYS A 262 19.43 -26.34 6.57
N THR A 263 18.34 -27.10 6.46
CA THR A 263 17.80 -27.53 5.18
C THR A 263 16.66 -26.61 4.75
N PRO A 264 16.69 -26.08 3.52
CA PRO A 264 15.60 -25.26 3.01
C PRO A 264 14.34 -26.11 2.87
N LYS A 265 13.26 -25.67 3.51
CA LYS A 265 11.94 -26.30 3.38
C LYS A 265 11.21 -25.72 2.18
N TYR A 266 10.78 -26.59 1.26
CA TYR A 266 10.03 -26.18 0.07
C TYR A 266 8.57 -25.88 0.39
N VAL A 267 7.97 -26.65 1.30
CA VAL A 267 6.59 -26.48 1.75
C VAL A 267 6.55 -26.66 3.27
N THR A 268 5.87 -25.76 3.96
CA THR A 268 5.66 -25.81 5.41
C THR A 268 4.26 -25.33 5.71
N PHE A 269 3.55 -26.10 6.53
CA PHE A 269 2.26 -25.73 7.08
C PHE A 269 2.36 -25.80 8.60
N ASN A 270 2.27 -24.65 9.24
CA ASN A 270 2.26 -24.49 10.70
C ASN A 270 1.17 -23.48 11.08
N SER A 271 0.92 -23.29 12.37
CA SER A 271 -0.10 -22.33 12.84
C SER A 271 0.18 -20.90 12.38
N LYS A 272 1.45 -20.54 12.12
CA LYS A 272 1.88 -19.21 11.68
C LYS A 272 1.73 -18.99 10.17
N THR A 273 1.51 -20.05 9.38
CA THR A 273 1.26 -19.94 7.92
C THR A 273 0.08 -19.02 7.61
N VAL A 274 -0.89 -18.92 8.52
CA VAL A 274 -2.08 -18.04 8.40
C VAL A 274 -1.71 -16.55 8.23
N TYR A 275 -0.54 -16.13 8.70
CA TYR A 275 -0.06 -14.75 8.58
C TYR A 275 0.68 -14.47 7.27
N ALA A 276 1.08 -15.49 6.50
CA ALA A 276 1.88 -15.30 5.30
C ALA A 276 1.13 -14.54 4.21
N LEU A 277 -0.10 -14.98 3.88
CA LEU A 277 -0.91 -14.34 2.85
C LEU A 277 -1.34 -12.90 3.25
N PRO A 278 -1.78 -12.62 4.49
CA PRO A 278 -2.01 -11.24 4.97
C PRO A 278 -0.76 -10.36 4.88
N THR A 279 0.42 -10.88 5.23
CA THR A 279 1.69 -10.13 5.15
C THR A 279 2.03 -9.78 3.70
N ILE A 280 1.89 -10.75 2.78
CA ILE A 280 2.12 -10.53 1.34
C ILE A 280 1.09 -9.53 0.78
N ALA A 281 -0.19 -9.69 1.13
CA ALA A 281 -1.24 -8.77 0.72
C ALA A 281 -0.95 -7.35 1.17
N PHE A 282 -0.63 -7.16 2.46
CA PHE A 282 -0.23 -5.88 3.03
C PHE A 282 0.96 -5.25 2.27
N ALA A 283 1.98 -6.04 1.94
CA ALA A 283 3.19 -5.56 1.25
C ALA A 283 2.96 -5.09 -0.19
N PHE A 284 1.85 -5.49 -0.83
CA PHE A 284 1.52 -5.12 -2.22
C PHE A 284 0.41 -4.06 -2.33
N VAL A 285 -0.14 -3.56 -1.22
CA VAL A 285 -1.16 -2.51 -1.27
C VAL A 285 -0.54 -1.17 -1.64
N CYS A 286 -0.90 -0.66 -2.81
CA CYS A 286 -0.59 0.71 -3.23
C CYS A 286 -1.83 1.47 -3.73
N HIS A 287 -2.99 0.83 -3.67
CA HIS A 287 -4.27 1.33 -4.16
C HIS A 287 -4.68 2.70 -3.62
N PRO A 288 -4.41 3.07 -2.34
CA PRO A 288 -4.68 4.43 -1.87
C PRO A 288 -3.85 5.51 -2.57
N SER A 289 -2.65 5.15 -3.06
CA SER A 289 -1.67 6.09 -3.63
C SER A 289 -1.70 6.12 -5.15
N VAL A 290 -2.27 5.11 -5.81
CA VAL A 290 -2.20 4.98 -7.27
C VAL A 290 -2.93 6.10 -8.01
N LEU A 291 -4.13 6.49 -7.57
CA LEU A 291 -4.92 7.55 -8.23
C LEU A 291 -4.32 8.95 -8.05
N PRO A 292 -3.84 9.34 -6.84
CA PRO A 292 -3.06 10.56 -6.68
C PRO A 292 -1.78 10.60 -7.53
N ILE A 293 -1.05 9.49 -7.65
CA ILE A 293 0.12 9.42 -8.53
C ILE A 293 -0.31 9.56 -10.00
N TYR A 294 -1.46 9.01 -10.37
CA TYR A 294 -1.99 9.11 -11.72
C TYR A 294 -2.41 10.55 -12.09
N SER A 295 -2.98 11.32 -11.16
CA SER A 295 -3.29 12.74 -11.41
C SER A 295 -2.04 13.59 -11.62
N GLU A 296 -0.95 13.28 -10.94
CA GLU A 296 0.32 14.02 -11.03
C GLU A 296 1.20 13.61 -12.23
N LEU A 297 0.86 12.51 -12.91
CA LEU A 297 1.63 11.98 -14.04
C LEU A 297 1.53 12.91 -15.26
N LYS A 298 2.70 13.32 -15.77
CA LYS A 298 2.82 14.12 -16.99
C LYS A 298 2.21 13.38 -18.20
N ASP A 299 1.39 14.12 -18.96
CA ASP A 299 0.67 13.62 -20.13
C ASP A 299 -0.11 12.33 -19.80
N ARG A 300 -0.94 12.43 -18.74
CA ARG A 300 -1.65 11.31 -18.12
C ARG A 300 -2.37 10.44 -19.16
N SER A 301 -2.11 9.14 -19.11
CA SER A 301 -2.87 8.15 -19.85
C SER A 301 -2.89 6.82 -19.09
N GLN A 302 -3.97 6.06 -19.26
CA GLN A 302 -4.11 4.75 -18.62
C GLN A 302 -2.95 3.81 -18.99
N LYS A 303 -2.49 3.85 -20.25
CA LYS A 303 -1.35 3.03 -20.71
C LYS A 303 -0.06 3.39 -19.98
N LYS A 304 0.25 4.68 -19.82
CA LYS A 304 1.44 5.13 -19.08
C LYS A 304 1.34 4.74 -17.61
N MET A 305 0.18 4.92 -16.98
CA MET A 305 0.02 4.56 -15.57
C MET A 305 0.10 3.04 -15.36
N GLN A 306 -0.48 2.24 -16.26
CA GLN A 306 -0.32 0.78 -16.23
C GLN A 306 1.13 0.35 -16.40
N MET A 307 1.90 1.02 -17.28
CA MET A 307 3.34 0.79 -17.42
C MET A 307 4.09 1.13 -16.11
N VAL A 308 3.77 2.27 -15.48
CA VAL A 308 4.31 2.65 -14.16
C VAL A 308 4.03 1.56 -13.12
N SER A 309 2.79 1.06 -13.07
CA SER A 309 2.41 -0.04 -12.17
C SER A 309 3.16 -1.32 -12.48
N ASN A 310 3.18 -1.79 -13.72
CA ASN A 310 3.84 -3.05 -14.09
C ASN A 310 5.33 -3.04 -13.75
N ILE A 311 6.04 -1.94 -14.05
CA ILE A 311 7.47 -1.79 -13.71
C ILE A 311 7.66 -1.80 -12.20
N SER A 312 6.83 -1.04 -11.45
CA SER A 312 6.94 -0.96 -9.99
C SER A 312 6.67 -2.32 -9.33
N PHE A 313 5.58 -3.01 -9.69
CA PHE A 313 5.26 -4.34 -9.15
C PHE A 313 6.33 -5.38 -9.49
N PHE A 314 6.88 -5.36 -10.71
CA PHE A 314 7.96 -6.28 -11.10
C PHE A 314 9.23 -6.01 -10.30
N ALA A 315 9.65 -4.74 -10.18
CA ALA A 315 10.82 -4.37 -9.37
C ALA A 315 10.64 -4.78 -7.90
N MET A 316 9.45 -4.54 -7.33
CA MET A 316 9.15 -4.94 -5.95
C MET A 316 9.10 -6.44 -5.78
N PHE A 317 8.50 -7.19 -6.72
CA PHE A 317 8.50 -8.65 -6.70
C PHE A 317 9.91 -9.22 -6.60
N VAL A 318 10.85 -8.72 -7.43
CA VAL A 318 12.25 -9.15 -7.40
C VAL A 318 12.91 -8.82 -6.05
N MET A 319 12.79 -7.56 -5.58
CA MET A 319 13.39 -7.16 -4.29
C MET A 319 12.81 -7.94 -3.11
N TYR A 320 11.49 -8.15 -3.09
CA TYR A 320 10.77 -8.90 -2.07
C TYR A 320 11.17 -10.38 -2.06
N PHE A 321 11.20 -11.01 -3.24
CA PHE A 321 11.60 -12.40 -3.36
C PHE A 321 13.05 -12.59 -2.90
N LEU A 322 13.98 -11.76 -3.38
CA LEU A 322 15.38 -11.85 -3.00
C LEU A 322 15.60 -11.57 -1.51
N THR A 323 14.95 -10.54 -0.95
CA THR A 323 15.10 -10.24 0.48
C THR A 323 14.52 -11.36 1.34
N ALA A 324 13.36 -11.89 0.98
CA ALA A 324 12.72 -12.98 1.69
C ALA A 324 13.56 -14.27 1.63
N ILE A 325 14.06 -14.65 0.45
CA ILE A 325 14.84 -15.90 0.29
C ILE A 325 16.18 -15.81 1.00
N PHE A 326 16.94 -14.73 0.83
CA PHE A 326 18.25 -14.60 1.49
C PHE A 326 18.10 -14.34 2.99
N GLY A 327 17.06 -13.62 3.43
CA GLY A 327 16.71 -13.49 4.83
C GLY A 327 16.32 -14.83 5.47
N TYR A 328 15.51 -15.64 4.77
CA TYR A 328 15.16 -16.99 5.21
C TYR A 328 16.38 -17.91 5.25
N LEU A 329 17.18 -17.99 4.18
CA LEU A 329 18.33 -18.89 4.12
C LEU A 329 19.42 -18.52 5.15
N THR A 330 19.39 -17.31 5.73
CA THR A 330 20.32 -16.90 6.79
C THR A 330 19.92 -17.48 8.15
N PHE A 331 18.63 -17.60 8.44
CA PHE A 331 18.13 -18.00 9.78
C PHE A 331 17.20 -19.23 9.82
N TYR A 332 16.79 -19.74 8.66
CA TYR A 332 15.87 -20.86 8.46
C TYR A 332 14.60 -20.73 9.30
N GLU A 333 14.34 -21.68 10.21
CA GLU A 333 13.13 -21.68 11.04
C GLU A 333 13.13 -20.59 12.12
N LYS A 334 14.27 -19.95 12.37
CA LYS A 334 14.45 -18.95 13.44
C LYS A 334 14.25 -17.51 12.97
N VAL A 335 13.60 -17.30 11.82
CA VAL A 335 13.26 -15.96 11.32
C VAL A 335 12.18 -15.33 12.20
N GLN A 336 12.43 -14.11 12.67
CA GLN A 336 11.44 -13.31 13.41
C GLN A 336 10.58 -12.48 12.45
N SER A 337 9.42 -12.01 12.93
CA SER A 337 8.49 -11.19 12.14
C SER A 337 9.10 -9.84 11.70
N ASP A 338 10.11 -9.36 12.42
CA ASP A 338 11.01 -8.28 11.99
C ASP A 338 12.38 -8.87 11.65
N LEU A 339 12.70 -8.90 10.35
CA LEU A 339 13.99 -9.41 9.86
C LEU A 339 15.17 -8.57 10.38
N LEU A 340 15.00 -7.26 10.55
CA LEU A 340 16.08 -6.35 10.92
C LEU A 340 16.56 -6.61 12.35
N HIS A 341 15.61 -6.89 13.25
CA HIS A 341 15.87 -7.26 14.63
C HIS A 341 16.78 -8.49 14.74
N LYS A 342 16.58 -9.47 13.86
CA LYS A 342 17.32 -10.74 13.90
C LYS A 342 18.80 -10.60 13.48
N TYR A 343 19.14 -9.56 12.72
CA TYR A 343 20.52 -9.28 12.32
C TYR A 343 21.35 -8.59 13.40
N GLN A 344 20.78 -8.28 14.57
CA GLN A 344 21.51 -7.64 15.66
C GLN A 344 22.74 -8.46 16.08
N SER A 345 23.92 -7.95 15.71
CA SER A 345 25.22 -8.41 16.16
C SER A 345 25.96 -7.21 16.75
N THR A 346 26.53 -7.38 17.93
CA THR A 346 27.43 -6.40 18.54
C THR A 346 28.67 -6.25 17.66
N GLY A 347 29.14 -5.01 17.49
CA GLY A 347 30.36 -4.68 16.73
C GLY A 347 30.28 -4.70 15.19
N ASP A 348 29.14 -5.07 14.57
CA ASP A 348 29.04 -5.11 13.11
C ASP A 348 28.61 -3.77 12.50
N ILE A 349 29.59 -2.98 12.09
CA ILE A 349 29.39 -1.64 11.51
C ILE A 349 28.52 -1.70 10.24
N LEU A 350 28.60 -2.77 9.45
CA LEU A 350 27.81 -2.90 8.22
C LEU A 350 26.33 -3.05 8.55
N ILE A 351 26.00 -3.93 9.50
CA ILE A 351 24.61 -4.10 9.96
C ILE A 351 24.09 -2.81 10.60
N LEU A 352 24.89 -2.16 11.44
CA LEU A 352 24.52 -0.90 12.07
C LEU A 352 24.18 0.17 11.02
N THR A 353 25.01 0.31 9.99
CA THR A 353 24.80 1.26 8.89
C THR A 353 23.49 0.96 8.15
N VAL A 354 23.22 -0.31 7.86
CA VAL A 354 21.97 -0.73 7.22
C VAL A 354 20.75 -0.45 8.09
N ARG A 355 20.83 -0.73 9.40
CA ARG A 355 19.73 -0.45 10.34
C ARG A 355 19.40 1.02 10.37
N LEU A 356 20.40 1.89 10.45
CA LEU A 356 20.23 3.33 10.38
C LEU A 356 19.64 3.76 9.03
N ALA A 357 20.10 3.20 7.91
CA ALA A 357 19.57 3.51 6.58
C ALA A 357 18.09 3.13 6.44
N VAL A 358 17.68 1.95 6.94
CA VAL A 358 16.28 1.51 6.95
C VAL A 358 15.44 2.42 7.86
N ILE A 359 15.92 2.76 9.06
CA ILE A 359 15.24 3.68 9.99
C ILE A 359 15.00 5.05 9.32
N VAL A 360 16.01 5.62 8.67
CA VAL A 360 15.87 6.90 7.95
C VAL A 360 14.88 6.76 6.80
N ALA A 361 14.94 5.69 6.01
CA ALA A 361 14.02 5.45 4.90
C ALA A 361 12.55 5.36 5.36
N VAL A 362 12.28 4.63 6.45
CA VAL A 362 10.91 4.52 6.98
C VAL A 362 10.42 5.85 7.58
N ILE A 363 11.28 6.61 8.27
CA ILE A 363 10.94 7.94 8.79
C ILE A 363 10.56 8.89 7.65
N LEU A 364 11.30 8.86 6.53
CA LEU A 364 11.00 9.67 5.34
C LEU A 364 9.72 9.24 4.61
N THR A 365 9.29 7.99 4.80
CA THR A 365 8.07 7.45 4.17
C THR A 365 6.80 7.73 4.99
N VAL A 366 6.90 7.88 6.32
CA VAL A 366 5.75 8.18 7.19
C VAL A 366 4.97 9.44 6.76
N PRO A 367 5.60 10.60 6.47
CA PRO A 367 4.88 11.80 6.04
C PRO A 367 4.02 11.61 4.78
N VAL A 368 4.43 10.71 3.87
CA VAL A 368 3.68 10.38 2.65
C VAL A 368 2.34 9.76 3.00
N LEU A 369 2.38 8.71 3.81
CA LEU A 369 1.19 7.97 4.21
C LEU A 369 0.29 8.83 5.09
N PHE A 370 0.92 9.63 5.97
CA PHE A 370 0.22 10.56 6.84
C PHE A 370 -0.56 11.60 6.03
N PHE A 371 0.05 12.13 4.97
CA PHE A 371 -0.62 13.07 4.08
C PHE A 371 -1.86 12.45 3.43
N THR A 372 -1.78 11.19 2.98
CA THR A 372 -2.91 10.48 2.39
C THR A 372 -4.06 10.38 3.41
N VAL A 373 -3.80 9.91 4.64
CA VAL A 373 -4.83 9.81 5.69
C VAL A 373 -5.44 11.17 6.02
N ARG A 374 -4.60 12.19 6.18
CA ARG A 374 -5.07 13.55 6.49
C ARG A 374 -5.93 14.14 5.37
N SER A 375 -5.53 13.92 4.12
CA SER A 375 -6.30 14.39 2.96
C SER A 375 -7.65 13.68 2.89
N SER A 376 -7.67 12.36 3.06
CA SER A 376 -8.90 11.56 3.16
C SER A 376 -9.83 12.06 4.28
N LEU A 377 -9.29 12.44 5.43
CA LEU A 377 -10.05 13.01 6.56
C LEU A 377 -10.67 14.38 6.22
N PHE A 378 -9.93 15.24 5.51
CA PHE A 378 -10.47 16.54 5.09
C PHE A 378 -11.57 16.40 4.03
N GLU A 379 -11.42 15.45 3.10
CA GLU A 379 -12.45 15.11 2.10
C GLU A 379 -13.71 14.54 2.77
N LEU A 380 -13.57 13.74 3.82
CA LEU A 380 -14.70 13.24 4.60
C LEU A 380 -15.44 14.38 5.32
N ALA A 381 -14.70 15.36 5.85
CA ALA A 381 -15.27 16.50 6.57
C ALA A 381 -16.03 17.50 5.67
N LYS A 382 -16.05 17.30 4.33
CA LYS A 382 -16.70 18.18 3.31
C LYS A 382 -16.31 19.67 3.43
N LYS A 383 -15.13 19.97 3.99
CA LYS A 383 -14.71 21.35 4.28
C LYS A 383 -13.63 21.79 3.29
N THR A 384 -14.05 22.58 2.31
CA THR A 384 -13.22 23.14 1.23
C THR A 384 -12.22 24.20 1.68
N LYS A 385 -12.45 24.88 2.82
CA LYS A 385 -11.53 25.93 3.29
C LYS A 385 -10.40 25.36 4.15
N PHE A 386 -9.16 25.61 3.73
CA PHE A 386 -7.95 25.31 4.47
C PHE A 386 -7.84 26.22 5.70
N HIS A 387 -7.69 25.64 6.89
CA HIS A 387 -7.39 26.36 8.12
C HIS A 387 -6.15 25.76 8.78
N LEU A 388 -5.11 26.56 8.97
CA LEU A 388 -3.81 26.11 9.51
C LEU A 388 -3.96 25.50 10.91
N CYS A 389 -4.76 26.11 11.80
CA CYS A 389 -4.99 25.56 13.14
C CYS A 389 -5.62 24.16 13.09
N ARG A 390 -6.65 23.97 12.25
CA ARG A 390 -7.26 22.65 12.04
C ARG A 390 -6.26 21.65 11.46
N HIS A 391 -5.42 22.10 10.54
CA HIS A 391 -4.37 21.29 9.92
C HIS A 391 -3.35 20.78 10.94
N VAL A 392 -2.86 21.66 11.82
CA VAL A 392 -1.93 21.31 12.89
C VAL A 392 -2.62 20.41 13.93
N LEU A 393 -3.82 20.76 14.37
CA LEU A 393 -4.56 20.01 15.39
C LEU A 393 -4.85 18.57 14.94
N VAL A 394 -5.40 18.37 13.74
CA VAL A 394 -5.65 17.04 13.17
C VAL A 394 -4.34 16.26 13.05
N THR A 395 -3.26 16.92 12.64
CA THR A 395 -1.95 16.29 12.51
C THR A 395 -1.44 15.76 13.87
N ILE A 396 -1.51 16.59 14.92
CA ILE A 396 -1.08 16.22 16.27
C ILE A 396 -1.94 15.09 16.84
N ILE A 397 -3.27 15.17 16.74
CA ILE A 397 -4.18 14.14 17.28
C ILE A 397 -3.92 12.77 16.62
N LEU A 398 -3.80 12.73 15.29
CA LEU A 398 -3.52 11.47 14.59
C LEU A 398 -2.16 10.89 14.98
N LEU A 399 -1.11 11.72 15.08
CA LEU A 399 0.21 11.25 15.51
C LEU A 399 0.19 10.72 16.94
N ILE A 400 -0.57 11.33 17.85
CA ILE A 400 -0.75 10.83 19.23
C ILE A 400 -1.43 9.45 19.20
N ILE A 401 -2.52 9.29 18.44
CA ILE A 401 -3.23 8.01 18.34
C ILE A 401 -2.30 6.92 17.79
N ILE A 402 -1.57 7.21 16.72
CA ILE A 402 -0.64 6.24 16.10
C ILE A 402 0.50 5.88 17.07
N ASN A 403 1.03 6.86 17.82
CA ASN A 403 2.06 6.61 18.84
C ASN A 403 1.55 5.73 19.98
N LEU A 404 0.34 6.00 20.48
CA LEU A 404 -0.25 5.17 21.53
C LEU A 404 -0.44 3.73 21.04
N LEU A 405 -1.00 3.56 19.84
CA LEU A 405 -1.20 2.24 19.25
C LEU A 405 0.12 1.47 19.10
N VAL A 406 1.18 2.07 18.55
CA VAL A 406 2.46 1.36 18.36
C VAL A 406 3.17 1.00 19.66
N ILE A 407 2.98 1.78 20.73
CA ILE A 407 3.52 1.46 22.05
C ILE A 407 2.94 0.15 22.57
N PHE A 408 1.62 -0.07 22.40
CA PHE A 408 0.92 -1.27 22.88
C PHE A 408 1.04 -2.49 21.95
N ILE A 409 1.48 -2.32 20.71
CA ILE A 409 1.64 -3.45 19.79
C ILE A 409 2.88 -4.28 20.16
N PRO A 410 2.73 -5.59 20.44
CA PRO A 410 3.85 -6.44 20.86
C PRO A 410 4.67 -6.95 19.68
N SER A 411 4.04 -7.24 18.53
CA SER A 411 4.73 -7.82 17.37
C SER A 411 4.30 -7.21 16.05
N MET A 412 5.24 -7.15 15.09
CA MET A 412 4.99 -6.73 13.71
C MET A 412 3.98 -7.66 13.01
N LYS A 413 3.94 -8.96 13.38
CA LYS A 413 3.01 -9.95 12.80
C LYS A 413 1.55 -9.57 13.01
N ASP A 414 1.26 -8.90 14.13
CA ASP A 414 -0.09 -8.54 14.54
C ASP A 414 -0.64 -7.41 13.66
N ILE A 415 0.23 -6.46 13.30
CA ILE A 415 -0.09 -5.39 12.34
C ILE A 415 -0.40 -6.00 10.98
N PHE A 416 0.51 -6.84 10.46
CA PHE A 416 0.35 -7.45 9.14
C PHE A 416 -0.82 -8.42 9.07
N GLY A 417 -1.08 -9.17 10.16
CA GLY A 417 -2.24 -10.05 10.29
C GLY A 417 -3.54 -9.27 10.17
N VAL A 418 -3.77 -8.30 11.05
CA VAL A 418 -5.04 -7.54 11.11
C VAL A 418 -5.23 -6.68 9.86
N VAL A 419 -4.25 -5.86 9.50
CA VAL A 419 -4.36 -4.91 8.39
C VAL A 419 -4.37 -5.66 7.06
N GLY A 420 -3.62 -6.76 6.95
CA GLY A 420 -3.59 -7.62 5.77
C GLY A 420 -4.92 -8.32 5.48
N VAL A 421 -5.58 -8.91 6.47
CA VAL A 421 -6.88 -9.59 6.23
C VAL A 421 -8.05 -8.63 6.06
N THR A 422 -7.95 -7.41 6.61
CA THR A 422 -9.02 -6.41 6.57
C THR A 422 -8.83 -5.43 5.41
N SER A 423 -8.04 -4.38 5.59
CA SER A 423 -7.91 -3.29 4.62
C SER A 423 -7.20 -3.72 3.35
N ALA A 424 -6.14 -4.54 3.43
CA ALA A 424 -5.42 -4.95 2.23
C ALA A 424 -6.29 -5.82 1.32
N ASN A 425 -6.98 -6.82 1.88
CA ASN A 425 -7.93 -7.62 1.10
C ASN A 425 -9.04 -6.76 0.49
N MET A 426 -9.58 -5.82 1.26
CA MET A 426 -10.63 -4.94 0.80
C MET A 426 -10.16 -4.02 -0.34
N LEU A 427 -8.95 -3.48 -0.25
CA LEU A 427 -8.37 -2.57 -1.25
C LEU A 427 -7.89 -3.30 -2.51
N ILE A 428 -7.37 -4.53 -2.38
CA ILE A 428 -6.89 -5.32 -3.53
C ILE A 428 -8.05 -5.99 -4.25
N PHE A 429 -8.96 -6.66 -3.54
CA PHE A 429 -9.96 -7.52 -4.17
C PHE A 429 -11.35 -6.87 -4.23
N ILE A 430 -11.89 -6.49 -3.07
CA ILE A 430 -13.33 -6.19 -2.93
C ILE A 430 -13.69 -4.85 -3.59
N LEU A 431 -12.95 -3.78 -3.26
CA LEU A 431 -13.28 -2.44 -3.72
C LEU A 431 -13.09 -2.24 -5.23
N PRO A 432 -11.95 -2.59 -5.85
CA PRO A 432 -11.77 -2.40 -7.29
C PRO A 432 -12.75 -3.22 -8.11
N SER A 433 -13.03 -4.46 -7.70
CA SER A 433 -14.00 -5.33 -8.38
C SER A 433 -15.43 -4.81 -8.26
N SER A 434 -15.86 -4.40 -7.06
CA SER A 434 -17.22 -3.90 -6.84
C SER A 434 -17.47 -2.58 -7.59
N LEU A 435 -16.49 -1.67 -7.61
CA LEU A 435 -16.55 -0.45 -8.41
C LEU A 435 -16.67 -0.76 -9.90
N TYR A 436 -15.81 -1.64 -10.41
CA TYR A 436 -15.81 -2.03 -11.82
C TYR A 436 -17.14 -2.65 -12.26
N LEU A 437 -17.65 -3.62 -11.50
CA LEU A 437 -18.90 -4.30 -11.80
C LEU A 437 -20.10 -3.35 -11.82
N LYS A 438 -20.09 -2.33 -10.96
CA LYS A 438 -21.18 -1.35 -10.89
C LYS A 438 -21.11 -0.32 -12.02
N ILE A 439 -19.92 0.18 -12.34
CA ILE A 439 -19.72 1.14 -13.45
C ILE A 439 -20.05 0.47 -14.80
N THR A 440 -19.58 -0.76 -15.01
CA THR A 440 -19.76 -1.47 -16.29
C THR A 440 -21.09 -2.23 -16.41
N ASN A 441 -22.05 -2.00 -15.49
CA ASN A 441 -23.28 -2.78 -15.46
C ASN A 441 -24.11 -2.67 -16.77
N GLN A 442 -23.98 -1.56 -17.49
CA GLN A 442 -24.72 -1.27 -18.72
C GLN A 442 -23.92 -1.49 -20.02
N ASP A 443 -22.63 -1.86 -19.88
CA ASP A 443 -21.75 -2.14 -21.01
C ASP A 443 -21.86 -3.61 -21.39
N GLY A 444 -22.84 -3.95 -22.24
CA GLY A 444 -23.00 -5.33 -22.71
C GLY A 444 -21.77 -5.90 -23.42
N ASP A 445 -20.91 -5.05 -23.97
CA ASP A 445 -19.69 -5.44 -24.67
C ASP A 445 -18.56 -5.89 -23.71
N LYS A 446 -18.69 -5.60 -22.40
CA LYS A 446 -17.69 -5.96 -21.37
C LYS A 446 -18.05 -7.24 -20.60
N GLY A 447 -18.94 -8.08 -21.13
CA GLY A 447 -19.46 -9.28 -20.45
C GLY A 447 -18.40 -10.21 -19.86
N THR A 448 -17.39 -10.59 -20.65
CA THR A 448 -16.30 -11.48 -20.18
C THR A 448 -15.47 -10.84 -19.07
N GLN A 449 -15.15 -9.56 -19.17
CA GLN A 449 -14.40 -8.84 -18.14
C GLN A 449 -15.18 -8.73 -16.82
N ARG A 450 -16.51 -8.59 -16.90
CA ARG A 450 -17.38 -8.61 -15.72
C ARG A 450 -17.36 -9.97 -15.03
N ILE A 451 -17.33 -11.09 -15.77
CA ILE A 451 -17.21 -12.43 -15.17
C ILE A 451 -15.89 -12.53 -14.41
N TRP A 452 -14.77 -12.12 -15.00
CA TRP A 452 -13.47 -12.11 -14.31
C TRP A 452 -13.47 -11.21 -13.07
N ALA A 453 -14.06 -10.01 -13.15
CA ALA A 453 -14.19 -9.13 -11.98
C ALA A 453 -15.10 -9.73 -10.89
N ALA A 454 -16.17 -10.45 -11.25
CA ALA A 454 -17.05 -11.13 -10.30
C ALA A 454 -16.35 -12.31 -9.61
N LEU A 455 -15.58 -13.11 -10.36
CA LEU A 455 -14.73 -14.17 -9.79
C LEU A 455 -13.68 -13.59 -8.86
N PHE A 456 -13.06 -12.48 -9.25
CA PHE A 456 -12.06 -11.77 -8.43
C PHE A 456 -12.66 -11.20 -7.13
N LEU A 457 -13.88 -10.66 -7.19
CA LEU A 457 -14.65 -10.27 -6.00
C LEU A 457 -14.96 -11.47 -5.10
N GLY A 458 -15.43 -12.58 -5.68
CA GLY A 458 -15.74 -13.82 -4.96
C GLY A 458 -14.51 -14.40 -4.24
N LEU A 459 -13.35 -14.38 -4.90
CA LEU A 459 -12.08 -14.80 -4.31
C LEU A 459 -11.72 -13.94 -3.09
N GLY A 460 -11.86 -12.61 -3.18
CA GLY A 460 -11.61 -11.70 -2.07
C GLY A 460 -12.54 -11.95 -0.88
N VAL A 461 -13.84 -12.18 -1.13
CA VAL A 461 -14.81 -12.50 -0.08
C VAL A 461 -14.46 -13.83 0.59
N LEU A 462 -14.15 -14.87 -0.19
CA LEU A 462 -13.74 -16.18 0.33
C LEU A 462 -12.47 -16.06 1.19
N PHE A 463 -11.47 -15.31 0.71
CA PHE A 463 -10.23 -15.09 1.45
C PHE A 463 -10.48 -14.38 2.79
N SER A 464 -11.35 -13.37 2.82
CA SER A 464 -11.75 -12.69 4.07
C SER A 464 -12.47 -13.63 5.04
N LEU A 465 -13.42 -14.43 4.55
CA LEU A 465 -14.20 -15.37 5.37
C LEU A 465 -13.32 -16.45 6.01
N ILE A 466 -12.24 -16.86 5.34
CA ILE A 466 -11.31 -17.86 5.87
C ILE A 466 -10.26 -17.21 6.78
N SER A 467 -9.65 -16.11 6.35
CA SER A 467 -8.44 -15.59 7.01
C SER A 467 -8.75 -14.78 8.27
N ILE A 468 -9.88 -14.07 8.31
CA ILE A 468 -10.26 -13.29 9.51
C ILE A 468 -10.47 -14.22 10.71
N PRO A 469 -11.29 -15.29 10.64
CA PRO A 469 -11.44 -16.22 11.75
C PRO A 469 -10.13 -16.91 12.15
N LEU A 470 -9.27 -17.25 11.19
CA LEU A 470 -7.99 -17.90 11.48
C LEU A 470 -7.03 -16.99 12.27
N VAL A 471 -6.93 -15.71 11.90
CA VAL A 471 -6.10 -14.74 12.64
C VAL A 471 -6.67 -14.48 14.03
N ILE A 472 -8.00 -14.35 14.15
CA ILE A 472 -8.67 -14.16 15.46
C ILE A 472 -8.46 -15.39 16.35
N TYR A 473 -8.55 -16.59 15.79
CA TYR A 473 -8.34 -17.84 16.51
C TYR A 473 -6.90 -17.95 17.03
N ASP A 474 -5.90 -17.69 16.19
CA ASP A 474 -4.49 -17.72 16.60
C ASP A 474 -4.19 -16.67 17.68
N TRP A 475 -4.77 -15.46 17.57
CA TRP A 475 -4.68 -14.45 18.62
C TRP A 475 -5.25 -14.95 19.95
N ALA A 476 -6.46 -15.51 19.94
CA ALA A 476 -7.10 -16.05 21.14
C ALA A 476 -6.30 -17.18 21.79
N CYS A 477 -5.68 -18.04 20.97
CA CYS A 477 -4.80 -19.10 21.48
C CYS A 477 -3.48 -18.55 22.04
N SER A 478 -2.90 -17.54 21.39
CA SER A 478 -1.64 -16.92 21.86
C SER A 478 -1.81 -16.22 23.21
N SER A 479 -2.92 -15.51 23.43
CA SER A 479 -3.21 -14.88 24.72
C SER A 479 -3.33 -15.88 25.87
N GLY A 480 -3.71 -17.13 25.59
CA GLY A 480 -3.83 -18.17 26.61
C GLY A 480 -2.51 -18.83 27.02
N THR A 481 -1.41 -18.59 26.30
CA THR A 481 -0.10 -19.19 26.60
C THR A 481 0.85 -18.26 27.37
N ASP A 482 0.65 -16.95 27.32
CA ASP A 482 1.46 -15.98 28.06
C ASP A 482 1.02 -15.78 29.54
N GLU A 483 -0.11 -16.36 29.98
CA GLU A 483 -0.52 -16.36 31.41
C GLU A 483 -0.02 -17.59 32.20
N GLY A 484 0.88 -18.41 31.61
CA GLY A 484 1.29 -19.72 32.14
C GLY A 484 2.74 -19.89 32.62
N HIS A 485 3.54 -18.82 32.74
CA HIS A 485 4.93 -18.91 33.21
C HIS A 485 5.34 -17.81 34.18
#